data_AF-A0A6G0VIJ6-F1
#
_entry.id   AF-A0A6G0VIJ6-F1
#
_cell.length_a   1.000
_cell.length_b   1.000
_cell.length_c   1.000
_cell.angle_alpha   90.00
_cell.angle_beta   90.00
_cell.angle_gamma   90.00
#
_symmetry.space_group_name_H-M   'P 1'
#
loop_
_entity.id
_entity.type
_entity.pdbx_description
1 polymer ?
#
loop_
_entity_poly.entity_id
_entity_poly.type
_entity_poly.pdbx_seq_one_letter_code
_entity_poly.pdbx_strand_id
1 'polypeptide(L)'
;MRSFDVFLFLTITYTCVSVDGVYFKANNQTNDWWSNTIMYQIYPRSFKDSNKDGIGDLKGIIQKLDHFVDLGIETLWIGPLFKSPMDDMGYDVEDYKMIDPMFGTMNDLEELVKEMKKRNLKLVTDLIPNHSSYKCEWFEKSIKRDGKYEDYYIWRNASNQDDVMKNSSVTPKPPNNWLSIFGGPGWTWNDERQQFYYHQFNPKQPDFNIRNPEIHNEL
;
A
#
# COMPACT_ATOMS: atom_id res chain seq x y z
N MET A 1 20.39 35.85 73.84
CA MET A 1 20.51 37.22 73.26
C MET A 1 20.14 37.12 71.78
N ARG A 2 18.89 37.45 71.43
CA ARG A 2 18.50 38.59 70.54
C ARG A 2 19.25 38.56 69.19
N SER A 3 18.64 38.00 68.15
CA SER A 3 17.76 38.65 67.14
C SER A 3 18.54 39.47 66.11
N PHE A 4 18.44 39.14 64.81
CA PHE A 4 18.02 40.09 63.76
C PHE A 4 17.61 39.38 62.47
N ASP A 5 16.65 40.00 61.81
CA ASP A 5 15.68 39.51 60.84
C ASP A 5 16.08 39.67 59.35
N VAL A 6 15.67 38.68 58.53
CA VAL A 6 14.88 38.73 57.27
C VAL A 6 15.40 39.48 56.00
N PHE A 7 15.23 38.79 54.85
CA PHE A 7 14.80 39.19 53.46
C PHE A 7 15.76 38.66 52.36
N LEU A 8 15.49 37.52 51.71
CA LEU A 8 14.56 37.23 50.59
C LEU A 8 15.05 37.70 49.19
N PHE A 9 14.84 36.81 48.21
CA PHE A 9 14.71 36.93 46.75
C PHE A 9 15.77 36.09 46.00
N LEU A 10 15.48 35.25 44.99
CA LEU A 10 14.25 34.70 44.43
C LEU A 10 14.68 33.73 43.30
N THR A 11 13.83 32.75 42.99
CA THR A 11 13.65 32.13 41.65
C THR A 11 14.84 31.40 40.99
N ILE A 12 14.85 30.07 41.11
CA ILE A 12 15.00 29.23 39.91
C ILE A 12 13.60 28.72 39.59
N THR A 13 12.94 29.47 38.71
CA THR A 13 11.68 29.09 38.09
C THR A 13 11.83 27.75 37.39
N TYR A 14 10.97 26.80 37.78
CA TYR A 14 10.53 25.69 36.97
C TYR A 14 10.28 26.16 35.53
N THR A 15 11.20 25.86 34.61
CA THR A 15 10.81 25.68 33.20
C THR A 15 10.30 24.26 33.05
N CYS A 16 9.12 24.00 33.59
CA CYS A 16 8.20 23.10 32.91
C CYS A 16 7.88 23.84 31.61
N VAL A 17 8.61 23.51 30.54
CA VAL A 17 8.14 23.85 29.20
C VAL A 17 6.81 23.12 29.09
N SER A 18 5.72 23.85 29.22
CA SER A 18 4.43 23.46 28.70
C SER A 18 4.66 23.27 27.21
N VAL A 19 4.95 22.03 26.81
CA VAL A 19 4.52 21.58 25.51
C VAL A 19 3.01 21.58 25.63
N ASP A 20 2.40 22.74 25.41
CA ASP A 20 1.00 22.81 25.00
C ASP A 20 0.99 22.14 23.63
N GLY A 21 0.96 20.81 23.67
CA GLY A 21 0.68 20.01 22.51
C GLY A 21 -0.56 20.61 21.89
N VAL A 22 -0.51 20.90 20.59
CA VAL A 22 -1.73 21.17 19.84
C VAL A 22 -2.51 19.86 19.88
N TYR A 23 -3.31 19.68 20.93
CA TYR A 23 -4.31 18.64 21.00
C TYR A 23 -5.38 19.09 20.03
N PHE A 24 -5.38 18.51 18.83
CA PHE A 24 -6.57 18.48 18.01
C PHE A 24 -7.62 17.71 18.81
N LYS A 25 -8.40 18.43 19.61
CA LYS A 25 -9.55 17.87 20.30
C LYS A 25 -10.49 17.45 19.19
N ALA A 26 -10.57 16.15 18.93
CA ALA A 26 -11.54 15.59 17.99
C ALA A 26 -12.93 16.08 18.45
N ASN A 27 -13.49 17.05 17.73
CA ASN A 27 -14.65 17.80 18.19
C ASN A 27 -15.96 17.01 18.08
N ASN A 28 -15.88 15.74 17.71
CA ASN A 28 -16.96 14.76 17.80
C ASN A 28 -16.30 13.38 18.03
N GLN A 29 -16.21 12.91 19.28
CA GLN A 29 -16.01 11.49 19.52
C GLN A 29 -17.28 10.77 19.08
N THR A 30 -17.33 10.37 17.81
CA THR A 30 -18.19 9.26 17.44
C THR A 30 -17.62 8.02 18.12
N ASN A 31 -18.45 7.22 18.77
CA ASN A 31 -18.06 5.91 19.34
C ASN A 31 -17.81 4.89 18.23
N ASP A 32 -17.19 5.30 17.12
CA ASP A 32 -16.84 4.42 16.02
C ASP A 32 -15.68 3.54 16.45
N TRP A 33 -15.75 2.25 16.09
CA TRP A 33 -14.77 1.25 16.51
C TRP A 33 -13.33 1.64 16.14
N TRP A 34 -13.12 2.27 14.98
CA TRP A 34 -11.78 2.61 14.47
C TRP A 34 -11.09 3.74 15.24
N SER A 35 -11.84 4.54 16.02
CA SER A 35 -11.30 5.72 16.71
C SER A 35 -10.47 5.39 17.96
N ASN A 36 -10.69 4.21 18.56
CA ASN A 36 -10.03 3.78 19.80
C ASN A 36 -9.57 2.31 19.76
N THR A 37 -9.56 1.67 18.58
CA THR A 37 -9.21 0.25 18.46
C THR A 37 -7.71 0.00 18.63
N ILE A 38 -7.35 -1.12 19.25
CA ILE A 38 -5.99 -1.65 19.17
C ILE A 38 -5.86 -2.48 17.88
N MET A 39 -5.07 -1.96 16.94
CA MET A 39 -4.81 -2.59 15.65
C MET A 39 -3.49 -3.36 15.65
N TYR A 40 -3.50 -4.56 15.08
CA TYR A 40 -2.31 -5.38 14.87
C TYR A 40 -2.12 -5.65 13.37
N GLN A 41 -0.96 -5.28 12.82
CA GLN A 41 -0.62 -5.56 11.43
C GLN A 41 -0.01 -6.95 11.29
N ILE A 42 -0.58 -7.77 10.42
CA ILE A 42 -0.11 -9.10 10.08
C ILE A 42 0.49 -9.03 8.68
N TYR A 43 1.76 -9.37 8.57
CA TYR A 43 2.38 -9.71 7.30
C TYR A 43 2.15 -11.21 7.00
N PRO A 44 1.22 -11.58 6.07
CA PRO A 44 0.66 -12.93 6.00
C PRO A 44 1.72 -14.01 5.77
N ARG A 45 2.62 -13.74 4.82
CA ARG A 45 3.69 -14.65 4.37
C ARG A 45 4.60 -15.15 5.50
N SER A 46 4.72 -14.40 6.60
CA SER A 46 5.63 -14.72 7.70
C SER A 46 4.94 -15.01 9.02
N PHE A 47 3.61 -14.99 9.08
CA PHE A 47 2.89 -15.13 10.34
C PHE A 47 2.74 -16.59 10.78
N LYS A 48 2.02 -17.41 10.01
CA LYS A 48 1.79 -18.82 10.34
C LYS A 48 1.49 -19.64 9.09
N ASP A 49 2.36 -20.61 8.81
CA ASP A 49 2.14 -21.65 7.80
C ASP A 49 1.22 -22.75 8.38
N SER A 50 0.17 -23.11 7.64
CA SER A 50 -0.77 -24.17 8.01
C SER A 50 -0.64 -25.46 7.20
N ASN A 51 -0.01 -25.41 6.02
CA ASN A 51 0.03 -26.50 5.03
C ASN A 51 1.43 -27.13 4.88
N LYS A 52 2.46 -26.59 5.55
CA LYS A 52 3.86 -27.00 5.57
C LYS A 52 4.64 -26.70 4.28
N ASP A 53 4.25 -25.69 3.52
CA ASP A 53 5.01 -25.23 2.35
C ASP A 53 6.09 -24.17 2.67
N GLY A 54 6.16 -23.71 3.93
CA GLY A 54 7.10 -22.70 4.40
C GLY A 54 6.62 -21.25 4.27
N ILE A 55 5.38 -21.04 3.84
CA ILE A 55 4.75 -19.73 3.64
C ILE A 55 3.54 -19.60 4.56
N GLY A 56 3.43 -18.45 5.24
CA GLY A 56 2.25 -18.16 6.04
C GLY A 56 1.01 -17.91 5.18
N ASP A 57 -0.13 -18.43 5.62
CA ASP A 57 -1.38 -18.48 4.85
C ASP A 57 -2.61 -18.06 5.69
N LEU A 58 -3.76 -17.87 5.03
CA LEU A 58 -5.00 -17.42 5.69
C LEU A 58 -5.49 -18.42 6.74
N LYS A 59 -5.32 -19.72 6.50
CA LYS A 59 -5.72 -20.78 7.44
C LYS A 59 -4.86 -20.77 8.70
N GLY A 60 -3.58 -20.43 8.59
CA GLY A 60 -2.68 -20.22 9.71
C GLY A 60 -3.07 -19.01 10.55
N ILE A 61 -3.55 -17.93 9.91
CA ILE A 61 -4.12 -16.78 10.63
C ILE A 61 -5.39 -17.22 11.39
N ILE A 62 -6.30 -17.96 10.75
CA ILE A 62 -7.52 -18.48 11.39
C ILE A 62 -7.18 -19.30 12.64
N GLN A 63 -6.18 -20.18 12.58
CA GLN A 63 -5.71 -21.00 13.71
C GLN A 63 -5.18 -20.19 14.90
N LYS A 64 -4.92 -18.89 14.71
CA LYS A 64 -4.34 -18.00 15.73
C LYS A 64 -5.26 -16.85 16.13
N LEU A 65 -6.53 -16.84 15.72
CA LEU A 65 -7.43 -15.73 16.08
C LEU A 65 -7.61 -15.56 17.60
N ASP A 66 -7.61 -16.65 18.37
CA ASP A 66 -7.73 -16.58 19.83
C ASP A 66 -6.52 -15.88 20.48
N HIS A 67 -5.33 -15.98 19.88
CA HIS A 67 -4.14 -15.27 20.35
C HIS A 67 -4.32 -13.74 20.34
N PHE A 68 -4.99 -13.21 19.31
CA PHE A 68 -5.27 -11.78 19.22
C PHE A 68 -6.29 -11.32 20.27
N VAL A 69 -7.31 -12.15 20.53
CA VAL A 69 -8.29 -11.90 21.59
C VAL A 69 -7.61 -11.86 22.96
N ASP A 70 -6.73 -12.82 23.25
CA ASP A 70 -5.98 -12.90 24.51
C ASP A 70 -5.08 -11.66 24.74
N LEU A 71 -4.56 -11.08 23.66
CA LEU A 71 -3.77 -9.84 23.69
C LEU A 71 -4.61 -8.56 23.79
N GLY A 72 -5.94 -8.66 23.72
CA GLY A 72 -6.84 -7.50 23.68
C GLY A 72 -6.82 -6.74 22.35
N ILE A 73 -6.37 -7.38 21.26
CA ILE A 73 -6.43 -6.81 19.91
C ILE A 73 -7.86 -6.90 19.41
N GLU A 74 -8.32 -5.83 18.76
CA GLU A 74 -9.69 -5.73 18.24
C GLU A 74 -9.72 -5.64 16.71
N THR A 75 -8.63 -5.18 16.08
CA THR A 75 -8.52 -5.03 14.63
C THR A 75 -7.26 -5.68 14.09
N LEU A 76 -7.40 -6.51 13.06
CA LEU A 76 -6.29 -7.04 12.29
C LEU A 76 -6.18 -6.28 10.98
N TRP A 77 -5.00 -5.72 10.70
CA TRP A 77 -4.64 -5.23 9.38
C TRP A 77 -3.83 -6.31 8.67
N ILE A 78 -4.39 -6.90 7.62
CA ILE A 78 -3.81 -8.06 6.94
C ILE A 78 -3.56 -7.68 5.48
N GLY A 79 -2.32 -7.76 5.02
CA GLY A 79 -1.99 -7.42 3.65
C GLY A 79 -0.50 -7.41 3.34
N PRO A 80 -0.13 -7.41 2.05
CA PRO A 80 -1.01 -7.60 0.89
C PRO A 80 -1.52 -9.05 0.74
N LEU A 81 -2.70 -9.22 0.11
CA LEU A 81 -3.35 -10.54 -0.06
C LEU A 81 -3.74 -10.87 -1.50
N PHE A 82 -3.83 -9.88 -2.37
CA PHE A 82 -4.30 -10.06 -3.73
C PHE A 82 -3.25 -10.73 -4.61
N LYS A 83 -3.71 -11.38 -5.68
CA LYS A 83 -2.86 -12.10 -6.62
C LYS A 83 -1.75 -11.21 -7.15
N SER A 84 -0.52 -11.68 -7.07
CA SER A 84 0.67 -10.91 -7.42
C SER A 84 1.79 -11.82 -7.93
N PRO A 85 2.64 -11.38 -8.89
CA PRO A 85 3.86 -12.10 -9.22
C PRO A 85 4.94 -11.99 -8.15
N MET A 86 4.70 -11.22 -7.07
CA MET A 86 5.55 -11.08 -5.89
C MET A 86 6.89 -10.40 -6.16
N ASP A 87 6.94 -9.55 -7.20
CA ASP A 87 8.11 -8.72 -7.51
C ASP A 87 8.33 -7.63 -6.45
N ASP A 88 7.27 -7.23 -5.75
CA ASP A 88 7.29 -6.36 -4.57
C ASP A 88 6.44 -6.95 -3.43
N MET A 89 6.58 -8.28 -3.24
CA MET A 89 6.02 -9.00 -2.09
C MET A 89 4.51 -8.81 -1.89
N GLY A 90 3.75 -8.65 -2.99
CA GLY A 90 2.30 -8.54 -2.99
C GLY A 90 1.76 -7.13 -3.26
N TYR A 91 2.62 -6.10 -3.26
CA TYR A 91 2.20 -4.73 -3.60
C TYR A 91 2.09 -4.50 -5.12
N ASP A 92 2.68 -5.38 -5.94
CA ASP A 92 2.51 -5.46 -7.39
C ASP A 92 1.29 -6.32 -7.76
N VAL A 93 0.08 -5.74 -7.70
CA VAL A 93 -1.18 -6.50 -7.84
C VAL A 93 -1.50 -6.85 -9.30
N GLU A 94 -1.61 -8.15 -9.59
CA GLU A 94 -2.06 -8.68 -10.89
C GLU A 94 -3.59 -8.66 -11.03
N ASP A 95 -4.31 -9.08 -9.97
CA ASP A 95 -5.77 -9.15 -9.94
C ASP A 95 -6.31 -8.77 -8.55
N TYR A 96 -6.97 -7.62 -8.47
CA TYR A 96 -7.57 -7.06 -7.24
C TYR A 96 -8.77 -7.84 -6.71
N LYS A 97 -9.30 -8.81 -7.48
CA LYS A 97 -10.50 -9.59 -7.13
C LYS A 97 -10.17 -11.03 -6.75
N MET A 98 -8.90 -11.39 -6.75
CA MET A 98 -8.44 -12.74 -6.46
C MET A 98 -7.41 -12.73 -5.32
N ILE A 99 -7.57 -13.66 -4.37
CA ILE A 99 -6.53 -13.92 -3.36
C ILE A 99 -5.36 -14.64 -4.02
N ASP A 100 -4.14 -14.27 -3.65
CA ASP A 100 -2.96 -14.96 -4.15
C ASP A 100 -3.00 -16.44 -3.73
N PRO A 101 -2.84 -17.40 -4.67
CA PRO A 101 -2.88 -18.82 -4.35
C PRO A 101 -1.91 -19.27 -3.27
N MET A 102 -0.82 -18.53 -3.00
CA MET A 102 0.07 -18.86 -1.88
C MET A 102 -0.57 -18.66 -0.51
N PHE A 103 -1.53 -17.73 -0.39
CA PHE A 103 -2.22 -17.43 0.86
C PHE A 103 -3.51 -18.23 1.01
N GLY A 104 -4.05 -18.78 -0.08
CA GLY A 104 -5.24 -19.61 -0.12
C GLY A 104 -6.21 -19.18 -1.22
N THR A 105 -7.50 -19.24 -0.91
CA THR A 105 -8.59 -18.94 -1.85
C THR A 105 -9.50 -17.83 -1.32
N MET A 106 -10.39 -17.33 -2.18
CA MET A 106 -11.43 -16.38 -1.73
C MET A 106 -12.32 -16.99 -0.62
N ASN A 107 -12.60 -18.29 -0.70
CA ASN A 107 -13.36 -18.98 0.36
C ASN A 107 -12.61 -18.98 1.70
N ASP A 108 -11.28 -19.05 1.68
CA ASP A 108 -10.47 -18.98 2.90
C ASP A 108 -10.51 -17.57 3.52
N LEU A 109 -10.55 -16.52 2.68
CA LEU A 109 -10.77 -15.14 3.15
C LEU A 109 -12.17 -14.97 3.75
N GLU A 110 -13.21 -15.50 3.09
CA GLU A 110 -14.58 -15.49 3.62
C GLU A 110 -14.68 -16.21 4.97
N GLU A 111 -13.99 -17.35 5.11
CA GLU A 111 -13.90 -18.08 6.36
C GLU A 111 -13.15 -17.29 7.43
N LEU A 112 -12.03 -16.64 7.10
CA LEU A 112 -11.29 -15.77 8.01
C LEU A 112 -12.20 -14.65 8.53
N VAL A 113 -12.90 -13.95 7.66
CA VAL A 113 -13.84 -12.89 8.03
C VAL A 113 -14.96 -13.44 8.94
N LYS A 114 -15.48 -14.62 8.65
CA LYS A 114 -16.50 -15.28 9.47
C LYS A 114 -15.98 -15.63 10.86
N GLU A 115 -14.79 -16.19 10.96
CA GLU A 115 -14.16 -16.57 12.24
C GLU A 115 -13.73 -15.36 13.08
N MET A 116 -13.29 -14.28 12.43
CA MET A 116 -13.00 -13.01 13.08
C MET A 116 -14.26 -12.39 13.67
N LYS A 117 -15.38 -12.39 12.93
CA LYS A 117 -16.67 -11.85 13.41
C LYS A 117 -17.16 -12.57 14.67
N LYS A 118 -16.98 -13.88 14.79
CA LYS A 118 -17.34 -14.65 16.01
C LYS A 118 -16.60 -14.17 17.26
N ARG A 119 -15.43 -13.57 17.08
CA ARG A 119 -14.53 -13.06 18.13
C ARG A 119 -14.60 -11.54 18.26
N ASN A 120 -15.56 -10.89 17.60
CA ASN A 120 -15.68 -9.44 17.53
C ASN A 120 -14.43 -8.72 16.97
N LEU A 121 -13.61 -9.42 16.18
CA LEU A 121 -12.47 -8.84 15.50
C LEU A 121 -12.91 -8.10 14.23
N LYS A 122 -12.20 -7.02 13.89
CA LYS A 122 -12.35 -6.25 12.65
C LYS A 122 -11.19 -6.54 11.70
N LEU A 123 -11.46 -6.47 10.41
CA LEU A 123 -10.46 -6.64 9.36
C LEU A 123 -10.26 -5.33 8.62
N VAL A 124 -9.00 -4.94 8.46
CA VAL A 124 -8.53 -3.94 7.49
C VAL A 124 -7.58 -4.66 6.53
N THR A 125 -7.62 -4.32 5.25
CA THR A 125 -6.72 -4.86 4.23
C THR A 125 -6.07 -3.75 3.44
N ASP A 126 -4.91 -4.04 2.85
CA ASP A 126 -4.26 -3.12 1.93
C ASP A 126 -5.06 -2.96 0.62
N LEU A 127 -5.14 -1.72 0.16
CA LEU A 127 -5.53 -1.36 -1.21
C LEU A 127 -4.36 -0.59 -1.82
N ILE A 128 -3.96 -0.96 -3.04
CA ILE A 128 -2.85 -0.34 -3.77
C ILE A 128 -3.43 0.42 -4.97
N PRO A 129 -3.78 1.72 -4.82
CA PRO A 129 -4.46 2.49 -5.86
C PRO A 129 -3.52 3.19 -6.84
N ASN A 130 -2.20 3.20 -6.59
CA ASN A 130 -1.25 3.95 -7.42
C ASN A 130 -0.90 3.24 -8.73
N HIS A 131 -0.65 1.94 -8.65
CA HIS A 131 -0.11 1.11 -9.73
C HIS A 131 -0.69 -0.30 -9.64
N SER A 132 -0.60 -1.04 -10.73
CA SER A 132 -0.82 -2.48 -10.78
C SER A 132 0.49 -3.22 -11.06
N SER A 133 0.43 -4.54 -11.22
CA SER A 133 1.49 -5.32 -11.85
C SER A 133 1.48 -5.15 -13.38
N TYR A 134 2.65 -5.25 -14.01
CA TYR A 134 2.77 -5.42 -15.47
C TYR A 134 2.01 -6.65 -16.01
N LYS A 135 1.67 -7.64 -15.17
CA LYS A 135 0.83 -8.78 -15.56
C LYS A 135 -0.67 -8.54 -15.44
N CYS A 136 -1.08 -7.38 -14.94
CA CYS A 136 -2.49 -7.02 -14.83
C CYS A 136 -3.12 -6.96 -16.23
N GLU A 137 -4.30 -7.56 -16.40
CA GLU A 137 -5.05 -7.57 -17.67
C GLU A 137 -5.22 -6.14 -18.24
N TRP A 138 -5.40 -5.16 -17.36
CA TRP A 138 -5.52 -3.76 -17.77
C TRP A 138 -4.26 -3.22 -18.43
N PHE A 139 -3.06 -3.60 -17.96
CA PHE A 139 -1.80 -3.14 -18.54
C PHE A 139 -1.57 -3.75 -19.91
N GLU A 140 -1.83 -5.06 -20.05
CA GLU A 140 -1.77 -5.78 -21.33
C GLU A 140 -2.71 -5.20 -22.38
N LYS A 141 -3.96 -4.89 -21.98
CA LYS A 141 -4.92 -4.20 -22.85
C LYS A 141 -4.51 -2.77 -23.16
N SER A 142 -3.93 -2.07 -22.19
CA SER A 142 -3.40 -0.73 -22.40
C SER A 142 -2.27 -0.75 -23.43
N ILE A 143 -1.29 -1.65 -23.36
CA ILE A 143 -0.22 -1.79 -24.36
C ILE A 143 -0.80 -1.83 -25.79
N LYS A 144 -1.89 -2.58 -25.98
CA LYS A 144 -2.57 -2.78 -27.27
C LYS A 144 -3.54 -1.67 -27.67
N ARG A 145 -3.71 -0.64 -26.85
CA ARG A 145 -4.70 0.44 -27.04
C ARG A 145 -6.13 -0.10 -27.17
N ASP A 146 -6.45 -1.13 -26.40
CA ASP A 146 -7.77 -1.77 -26.45
C ASP A 146 -8.83 -0.90 -25.77
N GLY A 147 -9.62 -0.18 -26.58
CA GLY A 147 -10.79 0.56 -26.14
C GLY A 147 -10.53 1.46 -24.94
N LYS A 148 -11.32 1.28 -23.86
CA LYS A 148 -11.22 2.12 -22.66
C LYS A 148 -9.89 2.02 -21.92
N TYR A 149 -9.12 0.95 -22.13
CA TYR A 149 -7.87 0.69 -21.44
C TYR A 149 -6.68 1.50 -21.99
N GLU A 150 -6.83 2.14 -23.17
CA GLU A 150 -5.74 2.89 -23.82
C GLU A 150 -5.06 3.90 -22.88
N ASP A 151 -5.86 4.59 -22.06
CA ASP A 151 -5.41 5.64 -21.14
C ASP A 151 -5.53 5.25 -19.65
N TYR A 152 -5.58 3.94 -19.33
CA TYR A 152 -5.56 3.46 -17.94
C TYR A 152 -4.21 3.73 -17.25
N TYR A 153 -3.12 3.83 -18.02
CA TYR A 153 -1.75 4.09 -17.52
C TYR A 153 -1.16 5.35 -18.14
N ILE A 154 -0.11 5.87 -17.52
CA ILE A 154 0.54 7.10 -17.99
C ILE A 154 1.54 6.76 -19.10
N TRP A 155 1.13 6.97 -20.36
CA TRP A 155 1.96 6.78 -21.55
C TRP A 155 2.50 8.10 -22.12
N ARG A 156 3.76 8.13 -22.53
CA ARG A 156 4.40 9.29 -23.18
C ARG A 156 5.33 8.85 -24.31
N ASN A 157 5.38 9.65 -25.37
CA ASN A 157 6.36 9.46 -26.44
C ASN A 157 7.78 9.66 -25.90
N ALA A 158 8.75 9.04 -26.57
CA ALA A 158 10.15 9.37 -26.38
C ALA A 158 10.41 10.83 -26.74
N SER A 159 11.39 11.47 -26.09
CA SER A 159 11.77 12.85 -26.41
C SER A 159 12.39 12.97 -27.82
N ASN A 160 12.86 11.85 -28.38
CA ASN A 160 13.39 11.70 -29.74
C ASN A 160 12.53 10.76 -30.61
N GLN A 161 11.20 10.80 -30.44
CA GLN A 161 10.27 9.87 -31.10
C GLN A 161 10.49 9.77 -32.62
N ASP A 162 10.63 10.90 -33.32
CA ASP A 162 10.76 10.91 -34.78
C ASP A 162 11.99 10.13 -35.27
N ASP A 163 13.09 10.16 -34.50
CA ASP A 163 14.31 9.43 -34.83
C ASP A 163 14.15 7.93 -34.56
N VAL A 164 13.50 7.59 -33.43
CA VAL A 164 13.18 6.21 -33.05
C VAL A 164 12.27 5.55 -34.10
N MET A 165 11.25 6.27 -34.58
CA MET A 165 10.32 5.74 -35.58
C MET A 165 10.94 5.59 -36.98
N LYS A 166 12.00 6.35 -37.30
CA LYS A 166 12.72 6.24 -38.59
C LYS A 166 13.79 5.16 -38.57
N ASN A 167 14.40 4.90 -37.41
CA ASN A 167 15.48 3.96 -37.26
C ASN A 167 15.39 3.24 -35.92
N SER A 168 15.02 1.97 -35.95
CA SER A 168 14.90 1.11 -34.77
C SER A 168 16.20 0.88 -34.00
N SER A 169 17.36 1.26 -34.57
CA SER A 169 18.65 1.23 -33.85
C SER A 169 18.84 2.45 -32.93
N VAL A 170 17.98 3.46 -33.02
CA VAL A 170 18.04 4.65 -32.16
C VAL A 170 17.43 4.32 -30.81
N THR A 171 18.20 4.49 -29.74
CA THR A 171 17.70 4.31 -28.37
C THR A 171 16.63 5.37 -28.03
N PRO A 172 15.44 4.97 -27.59
CA PRO A 172 14.42 5.88 -27.09
C PRO A 172 14.90 6.63 -25.85
N LYS A 173 14.67 7.94 -25.79
CA LYS A 173 14.99 8.79 -24.64
C LYS A 173 13.73 9.12 -23.85
N PRO A 174 13.73 9.00 -22.52
CA PRO A 174 12.55 9.26 -21.70
C PRO A 174 12.09 10.71 -21.83
N PRO A 175 10.79 10.99 -21.59
CA PRO A 175 10.21 12.33 -21.80
C PRO A 175 10.76 13.40 -20.83
N ASN A 176 11.31 12.99 -19.68
CA ASN A 176 11.94 13.85 -18.70
C ASN A 176 12.94 13.05 -17.84
N ASN A 177 13.51 13.70 -16.81
CA ASN A 177 14.52 13.13 -15.92
C ASN A 177 13.94 12.58 -14.59
N TRP A 178 12.66 12.24 -14.54
CA TRP A 178 12.08 11.65 -13.34
C TRP A 178 12.71 10.30 -13.01
N LEU A 179 12.93 10.06 -11.71
CA LEU A 179 13.56 8.87 -11.18
C LEU A 179 12.53 7.99 -10.47
N SER A 180 12.77 6.68 -10.50
CA SER A 180 12.06 5.72 -9.65
C SER A 180 12.56 5.82 -8.21
N ILE A 181 11.66 5.56 -7.26
CA ILE A 181 12.00 5.43 -5.82
C ILE A 181 12.95 4.26 -5.58
N PHE A 182 12.86 3.19 -6.37
CA PHE A 182 13.74 2.01 -6.27
C PHE A 182 15.03 2.15 -7.09
N GLY A 183 15.26 3.32 -7.68
CA GLY A 183 16.47 3.63 -8.45
C GLY A 183 16.30 3.46 -9.95
N GLY A 184 17.10 4.21 -10.71
CA GLY A 184 17.00 4.28 -12.17
C GLY A 184 15.92 5.24 -12.67
N PRO A 185 15.68 5.29 -14.00
CA PRO A 185 14.64 6.12 -14.60
C PRO A 185 13.24 5.71 -14.13
N GLY A 186 12.33 6.67 -13.95
CA GLY A 186 10.90 6.41 -13.67
C GLY A 186 10.08 6.12 -14.93
N TRP A 187 10.74 5.88 -16.07
CA TRP A 187 10.11 5.64 -17.36
C TRP A 187 10.73 4.41 -18.00
N THR A 188 9.88 3.48 -18.43
CA THR A 188 10.30 2.28 -19.16
C THR A 188 9.68 2.28 -20.55
N TRP A 189 10.50 2.02 -21.57
CA TRP A 189 10.07 1.93 -22.96
C TRP A 189 9.35 0.60 -23.19
N ASN A 190 8.20 0.63 -23.86
CA ASN A 190 7.49 -0.56 -24.29
C ASN A 190 7.58 -0.69 -25.82
N ASP A 191 8.20 -1.77 -26.29
CA ASP A 191 8.46 -2.00 -27.72
C ASP A 191 7.19 -2.29 -28.53
N GLU A 192 6.13 -2.83 -27.92
CA GLU A 192 4.87 -3.07 -28.65
C GLU A 192 4.10 -1.76 -28.87
N ARG A 193 3.98 -0.95 -27.82
CA ARG A 193 3.26 0.32 -27.86
C ARG A 193 4.06 1.47 -28.47
N GLN A 194 5.39 1.33 -28.56
CA GLN A 194 6.34 2.35 -29.03
C GLN A 194 6.22 3.66 -28.23
N GLN A 195 6.05 3.53 -26.91
CA GLN A 195 5.95 4.64 -25.95
C GLN A 195 6.61 4.24 -24.62
N PHE A 196 6.98 5.24 -23.84
CA PHE A 196 7.31 5.06 -22.43
C PHE A 196 6.04 5.00 -21.58
N TYR A 197 6.01 4.10 -20.59
CA TYR A 197 5.07 4.18 -19.47
C TYR A 197 5.79 4.69 -18.22
N TYR A 198 5.06 5.41 -17.36
CA TYR A 198 5.57 5.85 -16.07
C TYR A 198 5.43 4.74 -15.02
N HIS A 199 6.41 4.65 -14.13
CA HIS A 199 6.34 3.87 -12.90
C HIS A 199 7.08 4.63 -11.81
N GLN A 200 6.43 4.84 -10.66
CA GLN A 200 7.09 5.49 -9.53
C GLN A 200 8.03 4.54 -8.78
N PHE A 201 7.70 3.25 -8.79
CA PHE A 201 8.42 2.18 -8.10
C PHE A 201 9.14 1.28 -9.11
N ASN A 202 8.95 -0.02 -9.07
CA ASN A 202 9.58 -0.97 -9.98
C ASN A 202 9.08 -0.76 -11.44
N PRO A 203 9.91 -0.95 -12.48
CA PRO A 203 9.42 -1.06 -13.86
C PRO A 203 8.27 -2.05 -14.07
N LYS A 204 8.14 -3.04 -13.18
CA LYS A 204 7.04 -4.02 -13.14
C LYS A 204 5.77 -3.51 -12.45
N GLN A 205 5.76 -2.26 -11.97
CA GLN A 205 4.65 -1.59 -11.29
C GLN A 205 4.22 -0.35 -12.08
N PRO A 206 3.59 -0.49 -13.26
CA PRO A 206 3.15 0.65 -14.07
C PRO A 206 2.07 1.48 -13.33
N ASP A 207 2.26 2.79 -13.30
CA ASP A 207 1.38 3.72 -12.59
C ASP A 207 0.09 3.97 -13.36
N PHE A 208 -1.04 3.91 -12.66
CA PHE A 208 -2.33 4.28 -13.19
C PHE A 208 -2.37 5.78 -13.53
N ASN A 209 -3.13 6.10 -14.56
CA ASN A 209 -3.47 7.49 -14.84
C ASN A 209 -4.67 7.90 -13.99
N ILE A 210 -4.43 8.36 -12.76
CA ILE A 210 -5.47 8.86 -11.83
C ILE A 210 -6.20 10.13 -12.32
N ARG A 211 -5.85 10.66 -13.49
CA ARG A 211 -6.66 11.72 -14.15
C ARG A 211 -7.78 11.13 -15.01
N ASN A 212 -7.74 9.83 -15.28
CA ASN A 212 -8.76 9.12 -16.02
C ASN A 212 -9.93 8.75 -15.08
N PRO A 213 -11.15 9.28 -15.31
CA PRO A 213 -12.30 8.99 -14.44
C PRO A 213 -12.70 7.51 -14.42
N GLU A 214 -12.37 6.73 -15.46
CA GLU A 214 -12.65 5.29 -15.50
C GLU A 214 -11.83 4.54 -14.43
N ILE A 215 -10.60 4.97 -14.15
CA ILE A 215 -9.78 4.38 -13.08
C ILE A 215 -10.42 4.60 -11.71
N HIS A 216 -11.02 5.78 -11.48
CA HIS A 216 -11.74 6.05 -10.24
C HIS A 216 -12.99 5.20 -10.06
N ASN A 217 -13.58 4.70 -11.15
CA ASN A 217 -14.74 3.82 -11.08
C ASN A 217 -14.35 2.35 -10.87
N GLU A 218 -13.13 1.96 -11.25
CA GLU A 218 -12.61 0.59 -11.09
C GLU A 218 -11.98 0.36 -9.70
N LEU A 219 -11.37 1.40 -9.11
CA LEU A 219 -10.76 1.39 -7.76
C LEU A 219 -11.81 1.65 -6.67
#